data_AF-A0A5N5D9C8-F1
#
_entry.id   AF-A0A5N5D9C8-F1
#
_cell.length_a   1.000
_cell.length_b   1.000
_cell.length_c   1.000
_cell.angle_alpha   90.00
_cell.angle_beta   90.00
_cell.angle_gamma   90.00
#
_symmetry.space_group_name_H-M   'P 1'
#
loop_
_entity.id
_entity.type
_entity.pdbx_description
1 polymer ?
#
loop_
_entity_poly.entity_id
_entity_poly.type
_entity_poly.pdbx_seq_one_letter_code
_entity_poly.pdbx_strand_id
1 'polypeptide(L)'
;MVNTELLFKTAAALDVISIFGHTFMGFKIVHPALGTIPTAASRDNKVGQRGAQGTWNYFNASLVISAAQNWQWARTGGPQTTEEMVMLAATVIMGFANSVRYVQVAEYAPLACLFVAPLLSLVATLKGN
;
A
#
# COMPACT_ATOMS: atom_id res chain seq x y z
N MET A 1 25.84 -7.28 -7.32
CA MET A 1 24.90 -7.80 -6.29
C MET A 1 23.98 -6.66 -5.88
N VAL A 2 22.66 -6.86 -5.84
CA VAL A 2 21.73 -5.83 -5.36
C VAL A 2 21.84 -5.74 -3.84
N ASN A 3 22.24 -4.57 -3.33
CA ASN A 3 22.38 -4.23 -1.91
C ASN A 3 20.99 -4.16 -1.23
N THR A 4 20.87 -4.68 0.00
CA THR A 4 19.63 -4.63 0.81
C THR A 4 19.17 -3.19 1.04
N GLU A 5 20.11 -2.27 1.28
CA GLU A 5 19.84 -0.83 1.41
C GLU A 5 19.13 -0.27 0.16
N LEU A 6 19.58 -0.68 -1.03
CA LEU A 6 19.00 -0.21 -2.29
C LEU A 6 17.55 -0.71 -2.45
N LEU A 7 17.28 -1.98 -2.10
CA LEU A 7 15.92 -2.54 -2.15
C LEU A 7 14.96 -1.79 -1.23
N PHE A 8 15.37 -1.51 0.01
CA PHE A 8 14.56 -0.72 0.95
C PHE A 8 14.35 0.72 0.46
N LYS A 9 15.40 1.38 -0.06
CA LYS A 9 15.25 2.73 -0.63
C LYS A 9 14.32 2.76 -1.84
N THR A 10 14.39 1.75 -2.70
CA THR A 10 13.47 1.61 -3.83
C THR A 10 12.04 1.39 -3.36
N ALA A 11 11.82 0.52 -2.37
CA ALA A 11 10.49 0.33 -1.77
C ALA A 11 9.94 1.64 -1.20
N ALA A 12 10.74 2.39 -0.43
CA ALA A 12 10.34 3.70 0.09
C ALA A 12 9.97 4.70 -1.01
N ALA A 13 10.75 4.76 -2.10
CA ALA A 13 10.47 5.64 -3.22
C ALA A 13 9.17 5.27 -3.94
N LEU A 14 8.92 3.96 -4.15
CA LEU A 14 7.68 3.47 -4.74
C LEU A 14 6.47 3.84 -3.89
N ASP A 15 6.56 3.70 -2.56
CA ASP A 15 5.49 4.08 -1.64
C ASP A 15 5.17 5.57 -1.75
N VAL A 16 6.19 6.45 -1.77
CA VAL A 16 6.02 7.90 -1.92
C VAL A 16 5.40 8.27 -3.26
N ILE A 17 5.92 7.72 -4.37
CA ILE A 17 5.38 7.99 -5.72
C ILE A 17 3.93 7.53 -5.80
N SER A 18 3.61 6.40 -5.16
CA SER A 18 2.26 5.84 -5.15
C SER A 18 1.25 6.71 -4.43
N ILE A 19 1.64 7.60 -3.51
CA ILE A 19 0.72 8.58 -2.89
C ILE A 19 0.09 9.47 -3.95
N PHE A 20 0.88 9.95 -4.90
CA PHE A 20 0.39 10.79 -6.00
C PHE A 20 -0.53 10.00 -6.94
N GLY A 21 -0.11 8.80 -7.34
CA GLY A 21 -0.91 7.91 -8.18
C GLY A 21 -2.24 7.52 -7.54
N HIS A 22 -2.22 7.13 -6.27
CA HIS A 22 -3.38 6.77 -5.46
C HIS A 22 -4.34 7.95 -5.30
N THR A 23 -3.83 9.15 -5.03
CA THR A 23 -4.65 10.37 -4.93
C THR A 23 -5.30 10.71 -6.26
N PHE A 24 -4.55 10.65 -7.37
CA PHE A 24 -5.08 10.90 -8.70
C PHE A 24 -6.15 9.88 -9.10
N MET A 25 -5.92 8.59 -8.85
CA MET A 25 -6.91 7.52 -9.04
C MET A 25 -8.16 7.75 -8.18
N GLY A 26 -7.99 8.25 -6.96
CA GLY A 26 -9.08 8.66 -6.08
C GLY A 26 -10.05 9.63 -6.74
N PHE A 27 -9.51 10.74 -7.26
CA PHE A 27 -10.32 11.76 -7.92
C PHE A 27 -10.90 11.29 -9.26
N LYS A 28 -10.13 10.54 -10.05
CA LYS A 28 -10.52 10.15 -11.41
C LYS A 28 -11.51 8.99 -11.45
N ILE A 29 -11.36 8.00 -10.56
CA ILE A 29 -12.04 6.70 -10.67
C ILE A 29 -12.85 6.41 -9.41
N VAL A 30 -12.22 6.45 -8.23
CA VAL A 30 -12.83 5.91 -7.00
C VAL A 30 -13.94 6.79 -6.46
N HIS A 31 -13.70 8.09 -6.27
CA HIS A 31 -14.72 8.99 -5.73
C HIS A 31 -15.96 9.11 -6.65
N PRO A 32 -15.81 9.21 -7.99
CA PRO A 32 -16.96 9.13 -8.90
C PRO A 32 -17.73 7.81 -8.76
N ALA A 33 -17.05 6.66 -8.73
CA ALA A 33 -17.70 5.35 -8.59
C ALA A 33 -18.42 5.19 -7.24
N LEU A 34 -17.83 5.68 -6.15
CA LEU A 34 -18.51 5.71 -4.85
C LEU A 34 -19.76 6.60 -4.90
N GLY A 35 -19.73 7.69 -5.67
CA GLY A 35 -20.86 8.60 -5.88
C GLY A 35 -22.08 7.95 -6.54
N THR A 36 -21.92 6.82 -7.25
CA THR A 36 -23.04 6.11 -7.89
C THR A 36 -23.78 5.17 -6.95
N ILE A 37 -23.30 4.97 -5.72
CA ILE A 37 -23.95 4.11 -4.73
C ILE A 37 -25.26 4.78 -4.27
N PRO A 38 -26.43 4.10 -4.35
CA PRO A 38 -27.70 4.70 -3.98
C PRO A 38 -27.84 4.78 -2.44
N THR A 39 -27.59 5.96 -1.88
CA THR A 39 -27.55 6.17 -0.41
C THR A 39 -28.80 6.84 0.17
N ALA A 40 -29.70 7.35 -0.67
CA ALA A 40 -30.87 8.10 -0.20
C ALA A 40 -31.88 7.23 0.59
N ALA A 41 -32.05 5.98 0.17
CA ALA A 41 -33.05 5.06 0.76
C ALA A 41 -32.43 3.97 1.65
N SER A 42 -31.10 3.88 1.76
CA SER A 42 -30.41 2.83 2.52
C SER A 42 -29.31 3.40 3.40
N ARG A 43 -29.48 3.26 4.72
CA ARG A 43 -28.46 3.61 5.70
C ARG A 43 -27.19 2.79 5.49
N ASP A 44 -27.32 1.50 5.17
CA ASP A 44 -26.18 0.60 5.02
C ASP A 44 -25.35 0.97 3.79
N ASN A 45 -26.00 1.35 2.69
CA ASN A 45 -25.31 1.90 1.52
C ASN A 45 -24.54 3.18 1.87
N LYS A 46 -25.13 4.05 2.69
CA LYS A 46 -24.49 5.28 3.16
C LYS A 46 -23.26 4.98 4.04
N VAL A 47 -23.35 4.01 4.95
CA VAL A 47 -22.22 3.58 5.78
C VAL A 47 -21.11 2.97 4.90
N GLY A 48 -21.46 2.06 3.99
CA GLY A 48 -20.51 1.43 3.07
C GLY A 48 -19.77 2.44 2.19
N GLN A 49 -20.50 3.39 1.60
CA GLN A 49 -19.91 4.46 0.80
C GLN A 49 -18.91 5.30 1.61
N ARG A 50 -19.30 5.73 2.82
CA ARG A 50 -18.43 6.55 3.68
C ARG A 50 -17.24 5.77 4.22
N GLY A 51 -17.43 4.50 4.57
CA GLY A 51 -16.34 3.60 4.96
C GLY A 51 -15.32 3.46 3.83
N ALA A 52 -15.76 3.11 2.62
CA ALA A 52 -14.88 2.97 1.47
C ALA A 52 -14.15 4.28 1.13
N GLN A 53 -14.85 5.43 1.16
CA GLN A 53 -14.23 6.73 0.95
C GLN A 53 -13.18 7.06 2.01
N GLY A 54 -13.50 6.83 3.29
CA GLY A 54 -12.60 7.07 4.40
C GLY A 54 -11.36 6.20 4.33
N THR A 55 -11.53 4.89 4.11
CA THR A 55 -10.42 3.93 3.97
C THR A 55 -9.53 4.26 2.78
N TRP A 56 -10.12 4.62 1.62
CA TRP A 56 -9.35 5.10 0.48
C TRP A 56 -8.46 6.27 0.89
N ASN A 57 -9.04 7.34 1.44
CA ASN A 57 -8.28 8.53 1.82
C ASN A 57 -7.20 8.24 2.87
N TYR A 58 -7.51 7.38 3.84
CA TYR A 58 -6.58 6.99 4.90
C TYR A 58 -5.39 6.19 4.38
N PHE A 59 -5.51 5.48 3.25
CA PHE A 59 -4.45 4.66 2.69
C PHE A 59 -3.17 5.46 2.35
N ASN A 60 -3.31 6.75 2.02
CA ASN A 60 -2.15 7.64 1.86
C ASN A 60 -1.29 7.71 3.14
N ALA A 61 -1.90 7.69 4.33
CA ALA A 61 -1.15 7.65 5.59
C ALA A 61 -0.39 6.33 5.74
N SER A 62 -0.98 5.21 5.34
CA SER A 62 -0.30 3.90 5.33
C SER A 62 0.89 3.88 4.38
N LEU A 63 0.80 4.51 3.20
CA LEU A 63 1.92 4.66 2.27
C LEU A 63 3.05 5.50 2.86
N VAL A 64 2.74 6.60 3.56
CA VAL A 64 3.75 7.41 4.26
C VAL A 64 4.46 6.59 5.34
N ILE A 65 3.71 5.83 6.13
CA ILE A 65 4.27 4.96 7.18
C ILE A 65 5.18 3.89 6.57
N SER A 66 4.73 3.20 5.51
CA SER A 66 5.52 2.20 4.79
C SER A 66 6.81 2.79 4.22
N ALA A 67 6.74 3.99 3.62
CA ALA A 67 7.91 4.69 3.12
C ALA A 67 8.91 5.02 4.24
N ALA A 68 8.43 5.52 5.38
CA ALA A 68 9.27 5.86 6.53
C ALA A 68 9.94 4.61 7.14
N GLN A 69 9.21 3.50 7.25
CA GLN A 69 9.74 2.21 7.72
C GLN A 69 10.82 1.68 6.77
N ASN A 70 10.55 1.64 5.46
CA ASN A 70 11.53 1.25 4.47
C ASN A 70 12.78 2.15 4.51
N TRP A 71 12.62 3.45 4.71
CA TRP A 71 13.74 4.37 4.88
C TRP A 71 14.55 4.13 6.16
N GLN A 72 13.90 3.72 7.25
CA GLN A 72 14.56 3.26 8.47
C GLN A 72 15.33 1.97 8.23
N TRP A 73 14.68 0.95 7.66
CA TRP A 73 15.27 -0.36 7.41
C TRP A 73 16.44 -0.34 6.44
N ALA A 74 16.46 0.60 5.49
CA ALA A 74 17.62 0.86 4.66
C ALA A 74 18.89 1.20 5.47
N ARG A 75 18.73 1.84 6.64
CA ARG A 75 19.84 2.26 7.51
C ARG A 75 20.17 1.23 8.59
N THR A 76 19.18 0.47 9.06
CA THR A 76 19.34 -0.54 10.11
C THR A 76 19.62 -1.95 9.57
N GLY A 77 19.53 -2.15 8.26
CA GLY A 77 19.70 -3.47 7.64
C GLY A 77 18.45 -4.35 7.67
N GLY A 78 17.29 -3.79 7.96
CA GLY A 78 16.00 -4.51 8.03
C GLY A 78 15.21 -4.21 9.31
N PRO A 79 14.05 -4.86 9.48
CA PRO A 79 13.29 -4.86 10.73
C PRO A 79 14.13 -5.34 11.91
N GLN A 80 14.07 -4.61 13.03
CA GLN A 80 14.88 -4.86 14.22
C GLN A 80 14.07 -5.44 15.38
N THR A 81 12.75 -5.33 15.34
CA THR A 81 11.85 -5.83 16.39
C THR A 81 10.79 -6.77 15.84
N THR A 82 10.17 -7.54 16.72
CA THR A 82 9.04 -8.41 16.38
C THR A 82 7.88 -7.61 15.80
N GLU A 83 7.61 -6.42 16.34
CA GLU A 83 6.56 -5.53 15.85
C GLU A 83 6.84 -5.07 14.42
N GLU A 84 8.09 -4.70 14.10
CA GLU A 84 8.47 -4.32 12.73
C GLU A 84 8.37 -5.50 11.76
N MET A 85 8.71 -6.72 12.21
CA MET A 85 8.51 -7.94 11.42
C MET A 85 7.02 -8.24 11.18
N VAL A 86 6.17 -8.04 12.19
CA VAL A 86 4.71 -8.17 12.06
C VAL A 86 4.16 -7.12 11.08
N MET A 87 4.64 -5.88 11.15
CA MET A 87 4.25 -4.83 10.21
C MET A 87 4.62 -5.21 8.78
N LEU A 88 5.85 -5.67 8.53
CA LEU A 88 6.27 -6.14 7.22
C LEU A 88 5.41 -7.30 6.72
N ALA A 89 5.18 -8.32 7.57
CA ALA A 89 4.36 -9.48 7.22
C ALA A 89 2.91 -9.09 6.89
N ALA A 90 2.30 -8.22 7.70
CA ALA A 90 0.94 -7.72 7.47
C ALA A 90 0.85 -6.95 6.14
N THR A 91 1.82 -6.09 5.85
CA THR A 91 1.87 -5.33 4.59
C THR A 91 2.04 -6.25 3.37
N VAL A 92 2.89 -7.29 3.45
CA VAL A 92 3.05 -8.27 2.38
C VAL A 92 1.76 -9.06 2.15
N ILE A 93 1.14 -9.60 3.21
CA ILE A 93 -0.06 -10.43 3.11
C ILE A 93 -1.23 -9.62 2.53
N MET A 94 -1.52 -8.46 3.13
CA MET A 94 -2.62 -7.61 2.69
C MET A 94 -2.35 -7.00 1.32
N GLY A 95 -1.10 -6.64 1.04
CA GLY A 95 -0.65 -6.18 -0.26
C GLY A 95 -0.92 -7.21 -1.37
N PHE A 96 -0.54 -8.47 -1.14
CA PHE A 96 -0.81 -9.57 -2.06
C PHE A 96 -2.32 -9.80 -2.26
N ALA A 97 -3.09 -9.89 -1.17
CA ALA A 97 -4.53 -10.11 -1.24
C ALA A 97 -5.26 -9.03 -2.05
N ASN A 98 -4.88 -7.77 -1.86
CA ASN A 98 -5.46 -6.64 -2.61
C ASN A 98 -4.98 -6.61 -4.07
N SER A 99 -3.75 -7.02 -4.33
CA SER A 99 -3.17 -7.09 -5.69
C SER A 99 -3.96 -8.03 -6.60
N VAL A 100 -4.44 -9.16 -6.08
CA VAL A 100 -5.30 -10.10 -6.84
C VAL A 100 -6.55 -9.40 -7.38
N ARG A 101 -7.18 -8.51 -6.59
CA ARG A 101 -8.40 -7.79 -7.00
C ARG A 101 -8.13 -6.82 -8.14
N TYR A 102 -6.97 -6.18 -8.14
CA TYR A 102 -6.56 -5.25 -9.18
C TYR A 102 -6.18 -5.97 -10.49
N VAL A 103 -5.49 -7.12 -10.38
CA VAL A 103 -5.19 -7.98 -11.55
C VAL A 103 -6.48 -8.49 -12.21
N GLN A 104 -7.52 -8.81 -11.43
CA GLN A 104 -8.82 -9.27 -11.96
C GLN A 104 -9.51 -8.26 -12.88
N VAL A 105 -9.24 -6.96 -12.70
CA VAL A 105 -9.79 -5.87 -13.52
C VAL A 105 -8.75 -5.23 -14.43
N ALA A 106 -7.60 -5.90 -14.63
CA ALA A 106 -6.49 -5.44 -15.45
C ALA A 106 -5.95 -4.03 -15.10
N GLU A 107 -6.07 -3.63 -13.84
CA GLU A 107 -5.54 -2.37 -13.33
C GLU A 107 -4.24 -2.65 -12.57
N TYR A 108 -3.10 -2.35 -13.18
CA TYR A 108 -1.79 -2.78 -12.63
C TYR A 108 -1.04 -1.66 -11.89
N ALA A 109 -1.43 -0.40 -12.04
CA ALA A 109 -0.72 0.70 -11.40
C ALA A 109 -0.63 0.57 -9.86
N PRO A 110 -1.68 0.13 -9.14
CA PRO A 110 -1.63 -0.05 -7.69
C PRO A 110 -0.65 -1.15 -7.22
N LEU A 111 -0.24 -2.06 -8.11
CA LEU A 111 0.69 -3.14 -7.76
C LEU A 111 2.07 -2.63 -7.32
N ALA A 112 2.45 -1.42 -7.70
CA ALA A 112 3.71 -0.82 -7.29
C ALA A 112 3.85 -0.76 -5.76
N CYS A 113 2.85 -0.21 -5.06
CA CYS A 113 2.86 -0.13 -3.59
C CYS A 113 2.20 -1.32 -2.89
N LEU A 114 1.28 -2.03 -3.57
CA LEU A 114 0.60 -3.18 -2.96
C LEU A 114 1.40 -4.48 -3.07
N PHE A 115 2.24 -4.63 -4.09
CA PHE A 115 2.95 -5.88 -4.33
C PHE A 115 4.45 -5.68 -4.41
N VAL A 116 4.91 -4.79 -5.30
CA VAL A 116 6.32 -4.64 -5.59
C VAL A 116 7.09 -4.09 -4.40
N ALA A 117 6.67 -2.95 -3.82
CA ALA A 117 7.35 -2.36 -2.67
C ALA A 117 7.43 -3.32 -1.46
N PRO A 118 6.34 -3.96 -1.01
CA PRO A 118 6.40 -4.93 0.09
C PRO A 118 7.29 -6.14 -0.21
N LEU A 119 7.30 -6.63 -1.45
CA LEU A 119 8.20 -7.73 -1.84
C LEU A 119 9.66 -7.32 -1.87
N LEU A 120 9.99 -6.09 -2.30
CA LEU A 120 11.36 -5.59 -2.23
C LEU A 120 11.83 -5.54 -0.78
N SER A 121 10.99 -5.06 0.14
CA SER A 121 11.26 -5.06 1.58
C SER A 121 11.45 -6.47 2.12
N LEU A 122 10.57 -7.42 1.76
CA LEU A 122 10.68 -8.82 2.18
C LEU A 122 11.98 -9.46 1.69
N VAL A 123 12.30 -9.31 0.40
CA VAL A 123 13.54 -9.85 -0.19
C VAL A 123 14.77 -9.22 0.46
N ALA A 124 14.74 -7.92 0.74
CA ALA A 124 15.83 -7.24 1.45
C ALA A 124 16.04 -7.83 2.85
N THR A 125 14.96 -8.01 3.61
CA THR A 125 14.98 -8.62 4.96
C THR A 125 15.52 -10.05 4.91
N LEU A 126 15.07 -10.88 3.96
CA LEU A 126 15.51 -12.27 3.82
C LEU A 126 16.97 -12.42 3.36
N LYS A 127 17.55 -11.39 2.75
CA LYS A 127 18.97 -11.37 2.33
C LYS A 127 19.90 -10.77 3.38
N GLY A 128 19.37 -9.95 4.28
CA GLY A 128 20.12 -9.30 5.36
C GLY A 128 20.25 -10.14 6.63
N ASN A 129 19.42 -11.19 6.75
CA ASN A 129 19.49 -12.24 7.76
C ASN A 129 20.22 -13.47 7.21
#